data_AF-A0A359B4N0-F1
#
_entry.id   AF-A0A359B4N0-F1
#
_cell.length_a   1.000
_cell.length_b   1.000
_cell.length_c   1.000
_cell.angle_alpha   90.00
_cell.angle_beta   90.00
_cell.angle_gamma   90.00
#
_symmetry.space_group_name_H-M   'P 1'
#
loop_
_entity.id
_entity.type
_entity.pdbx_description
1 polymer ?
#
loop_
_entity_poly.entity_id
_entity_poly.type
_entity_poly.pdbx_seq_one_letter_code
_entity_poly.pdbx_strand_id
1 'polypeptide(L)'
;MGRIVASLFQKKDDINNKSKVIFDFNKKKIRRNLKNNKKANAKFIEALVLYFAYRDLTLSKVYFEKDENMDLSGILWDNAELFVVAHEYSHIILGHLSPNQAFSRRFLHTDSMLYEVIMSWNEEFSADELALKIVFAHSQNDRKGVFAGYLGIELLFVCFDIIEKVCNVMSSETHPLANLRIHNLRKCLKNILPEQHETFFDGSEIIEEIGLYLLNTNKETVYDLLHKLLRNSYTSNNSTSVHID
;
A
#
# COMPACT_ATOMS: atom_id res chain seq x y z
N MET A 1 0.52 -7.98 -0.20
CA MET A 1 0.85 -7.34 1.11
C MET A 1 -0.26 -7.52 2.15
N GLY A 2 -1.54 -7.27 1.82
CA GLY A 2 -2.66 -7.36 2.77
C GLY A 2 -2.72 -8.66 3.60
N ARG A 3 -2.59 -9.84 2.99
CA ARG A 3 -2.53 -11.13 3.71
C ARG A 3 -1.36 -11.23 4.70
N ILE A 4 -0.21 -10.66 4.36
CA ILE A 4 0.99 -10.67 5.21
C ILE A 4 0.73 -9.80 6.45
N VAL A 5 0.24 -8.58 6.23
CA VAL A 5 -0.09 -7.63 7.28
C VAL A 5 -1.20 -8.18 8.18
N ALA A 6 -2.28 -8.71 7.59
CA ALA A 6 -3.39 -9.32 8.32
C ALA A 6 -2.94 -10.47 9.22
N SER A 7 -1.96 -11.29 8.80
CA SER A 7 -1.42 -12.40 9.61
C SER A 7 -0.71 -11.97 10.90
N LEU A 8 -0.40 -10.68 11.05
CA LEU A 8 0.23 -10.13 12.25
C LEU A 8 -0.77 -9.75 13.34
N PHE A 9 -2.06 -9.67 12.99
CA PHE A 9 -3.14 -9.40 13.92
C PHE A 9 -3.67 -10.71 14.52
N GLN A 10 -4.00 -10.67 15.82
CA GLN A 10 -4.67 -11.80 16.47
C GLN A 10 -6.18 -11.64 16.32
N LYS A 11 -6.83 -12.70 15.84
CA LYS A 11 -8.29 -12.83 15.90
C LYS A 11 -8.71 -13.05 17.36
N LYS A 12 -9.71 -12.31 17.81
CA LYS A 12 -10.41 -12.55 19.07
C LYS A 12 -11.69 -13.30 18.74
N ASP A 13 -11.88 -14.46 19.37
CA ASP A 13 -13.15 -15.17 19.30
C ASP A 13 -14.20 -14.39 20.11
N ASP A 14 -15.34 -14.10 19.47
CA ASP A 14 -16.49 -13.55 20.18
C ASP A 14 -17.16 -14.68 20.97
N ILE A 15 -17.15 -14.56 22.30
CA ILE A 15 -17.69 -15.57 23.23
C ILE A 15 -19.21 -15.71 23.06
N ASN A 16 -19.90 -14.73 22.45
CA ASN A 16 -21.36 -14.65 22.44
C ASN A 16 -22.02 -14.63 21.06
N ASN A 17 -21.29 -14.60 19.93
CA ASN A 17 -21.94 -14.64 18.61
C ASN A 17 -21.01 -15.12 17.49
N LYS A 18 -21.37 -16.20 16.79
CA LYS A 18 -20.54 -16.86 15.76
C LYS A 18 -20.29 -16.04 14.48
N SER A 19 -20.76 -14.80 14.38
CA SER A 19 -20.78 -14.03 13.12
C SER A 19 -19.89 -12.78 13.09
N LYS A 20 -19.23 -12.40 14.20
CA LYS A 20 -18.38 -11.21 14.23
C LYS A 20 -16.92 -11.58 14.47
N VAL A 21 -16.07 -11.20 13.53
CA VAL A 21 -14.62 -11.35 13.64
C VAL A 21 -14.03 -10.06 14.19
N ILE A 22 -13.33 -10.14 15.31
CA ILE A 22 -12.69 -9.00 15.97
C ILE A 22 -11.18 -9.18 15.90
N PHE A 23 -10.44 -8.12 15.59
CA PHE A 23 -8.97 -8.13 15.56
C PHE A 23 -8.38 -7.33 16.73
N ASP A 24 -7.28 -7.81 17.27
CA ASP A 24 -6.54 -7.14 18.34
C ASP A 24 -5.50 -6.18 17.76
N PHE A 25 -5.74 -4.87 17.91
CA PHE A 25 -4.84 -3.80 17.47
C PHE A 25 -3.81 -3.40 18.54
N ASN A 26 -3.64 -4.20 19.60
CA ASN A 26 -2.65 -3.91 20.65
C ASN A 26 -1.21 -3.90 20.09
N LYS A 27 -0.60 -2.72 20.03
CA LYS A 27 0.78 -2.50 19.57
C LYS A 27 1.81 -3.46 20.18
N LYS A 28 1.75 -3.72 21.50
CA LYS A 28 2.71 -4.63 22.16
C LYS A 28 2.60 -6.06 21.65
N LYS A 29 1.36 -6.55 21.45
CA LYS A 29 1.13 -7.88 20.88
C LYS A 29 1.58 -7.98 19.43
N ILE A 30 1.30 -6.95 18.62
CA ILE A 30 1.73 -6.88 17.21
C ILE A 30 3.26 -6.86 17.12
N ARG A 31 3.95 -6.02 17.90
CA ARG A 31 5.42 -6.00 17.99
C ARG A 31 6.01 -7.34 18.36
N ARG A 32 5.39 -8.04 19.33
CA ARG A 32 5.81 -9.40 19.70
C ARG A 32 5.60 -10.39 18.56
N ASN A 33 4.48 -10.29 17.84
CA ASN A 33 4.19 -11.15 16.70
C ASN A 33 5.17 -10.87 15.54
N LEU A 34 5.45 -9.61 15.22
CA LEU A 34 6.44 -9.18 14.22
C LEU A 34 7.81 -9.82 14.44
N LYS A 35 8.30 -9.83 15.69
CA LYS A 35 9.59 -10.43 16.05
C LYS A 35 9.62 -11.95 15.92
N ASN A 36 8.50 -12.62 16.16
CA ASN A 36 8.44 -14.07 16.26
C ASN A 36 7.90 -14.75 15.00
N ASN A 37 7.18 -14.01 14.15
CA ASN A 37 6.51 -14.54 12.97
C ASN A 37 7.48 -14.60 11.77
N LYS A 38 8.31 -15.66 11.77
CA LYS A 38 9.23 -15.96 10.67
C LYS A 38 8.51 -16.14 9.32
N LYS A 39 7.27 -16.65 9.35
CA LYS A 39 6.44 -16.87 8.15
C LYS A 39 6.07 -15.54 7.49
N ALA A 40 5.69 -14.52 8.26
CA ALA A 40 5.39 -13.19 7.73
C ALA A 40 6.62 -12.55 7.08
N ASN A 41 7.80 -12.64 7.69
CA ASN A 41 9.05 -12.14 7.12
C ASN A 41 9.42 -12.83 5.80
N ALA A 42 9.34 -14.17 5.76
CA ALA A 42 9.61 -14.92 4.53
C ALA A 42 8.66 -14.53 3.39
N LYS A 43 7.35 -14.44 3.67
CA LYS A 43 6.35 -14.00 2.70
C LYS A 43 6.54 -12.56 2.25
N PHE A 44 7.03 -11.69 3.12
CA PHE A 44 7.36 -10.31 2.77
C PHE A 44 8.50 -10.25 1.75
N ILE A 45 9.61 -10.95 2.01
CA ILE A 45 10.72 -11.05 1.06
C ILE A 45 10.24 -11.64 -0.27
N GLU A 46 9.49 -12.74 -0.22
CA GLU A 46 8.93 -13.39 -1.40
C GLU A 46 8.10 -12.42 -2.24
N ALA A 47 7.19 -11.65 -1.62
CA ALA A 47 6.37 -10.68 -2.31
C ALA A 47 7.20 -9.58 -3.00
N LEU A 48 8.24 -9.06 -2.34
CA LEU A 48 9.11 -8.05 -2.95
C LEU A 48 9.92 -8.63 -4.11
N VAL A 49 10.49 -9.82 -3.95
CA VAL A 49 11.24 -10.50 -5.02
C VAL A 49 10.35 -10.74 -6.23
N LEU A 50 9.14 -11.28 -6.03
CA LEU A 50 8.20 -11.54 -7.11
C LEU A 50 7.72 -10.26 -7.80
N TYR A 51 7.47 -9.19 -7.03
CA TYR A 51 7.08 -7.89 -7.58
C TYR A 51 8.19 -7.27 -8.44
N PHE A 52 9.41 -7.14 -7.89
CA PHE A 52 10.49 -6.40 -8.55
C PHE A 52 11.26 -7.21 -9.59
N ALA A 53 11.56 -8.49 -9.31
CA ALA A 53 12.38 -9.30 -10.19
C ALA A 53 11.56 -10.04 -11.26
N TYR A 54 10.38 -10.54 -10.89
CA TYR A 54 9.56 -11.37 -11.79
C TYR A 54 8.37 -10.62 -12.40
N ARG A 55 7.96 -9.49 -11.80
CA ARG A 55 6.77 -8.72 -12.18
C ARG A 55 5.48 -9.57 -12.20
N ASP A 56 5.48 -10.64 -11.41
CA ASP A 56 4.37 -11.58 -11.34
C ASP A 56 4.19 -12.06 -9.90
N LEU A 57 3.26 -11.41 -9.20
CA LEU A 57 2.90 -11.78 -7.84
C LEU A 57 2.12 -13.10 -7.78
N THR A 58 1.51 -13.56 -8.88
CA THR A 58 0.68 -14.78 -8.89
C THR A 58 1.49 -16.04 -8.60
N LEU A 59 2.80 -15.97 -8.79
CA LEU A 59 3.76 -17.01 -8.40
C LEU A 59 3.90 -17.18 -6.88
N SER A 60 3.34 -16.27 -6.08
CA SER A 60 3.48 -16.34 -4.63
C SER A 60 2.61 -17.44 -4.02
N LYS A 61 3.20 -18.19 -3.09
CA LYS A 61 2.48 -19.17 -2.26
C LYS A 61 1.38 -18.53 -1.42
N VAL A 62 1.49 -17.23 -1.15
CA VAL A 62 0.49 -16.45 -0.42
C VAL A 62 -0.89 -16.55 -1.06
N TYR A 63 -1.00 -16.73 -2.38
CA TYR A 63 -2.28 -16.88 -3.08
C TYR A 63 -2.96 -18.23 -2.82
N PHE A 64 -2.17 -19.29 -2.64
CA PHE A 64 -2.65 -20.67 -2.53
C PHE A 64 -2.79 -21.16 -1.08
N GLU A 65 -2.12 -20.50 -0.13
CA GLU A 65 -2.27 -20.83 1.28
C GLU A 65 -3.59 -20.30 1.86
N LYS A 66 -4.20 -21.10 2.74
CA LYS A 66 -5.34 -20.66 3.54
C LYS A 66 -4.95 -19.43 4.37
N ASP A 67 -5.76 -18.38 4.29
CA ASP A 67 -5.62 -17.19 5.11
C ASP A 67 -6.61 -17.25 6.29
N GLU A 68 -6.09 -17.41 7.50
CA GLU A 68 -6.89 -17.42 8.74
C GLU A 68 -7.53 -16.05 9.02
N ASN A 69 -6.96 -14.99 8.46
CA ASN A 69 -7.39 -13.61 8.59
C ASN A 69 -7.90 -13.05 7.25
N MET A 70 -8.47 -13.92 6.41
CA MET A 70 -8.97 -13.55 5.06
C MET A 70 -9.90 -12.33 5.11
N ASP A 71 -10.78 -12.27 6.12
CA ASP A 71 -11.72 -11.15 6.31
C ASP A 71 -11.00 -9.80 6.45
N LEU A 72 -9.95 -9.72 7.30
CA LEU A 72 -9.17 -8.50 7.45
C LEU A 72 -8.38 -8.20 6.17
N SER A 73 -7.79 -9.22 5.55
CA SER A 73 -7.03 -9.04 4.32
C SER A 73 -7.88 -8.46 3.19
N GLY A 74 -9.14 -8.92 3.07
CA GLY A 74 -10.12 -8.41 2.11
C GLY A 74 -10.52 -6.98 2.43
N ILE A 75 -10.85 -6.69 3.70
CA ILE A 75 -11.17 -5.34 4.14
C ILE A 75 -10.04 -4.34 3.82
N LEU A 76 -8.79 -4.71 4.08
CA LEU A 76 -7.64 -3.84 3.78
C LEU A 76 -7.51 -3.59 2.27
N TRP A 77 -7.70 -4.63 1.46
CA TRP A 77 -7.60 -4.53 0.00
C TRP A 77 -8.75 -3.71 -0.60
N ASP A 78 -9.99 -4.03 -0.25
CA ASP A 78 -11.19 -3.36 -0.78
C ASP A 78 -11.12 -1.85 -0.52
N ASN A 79 -10.67 -1.45 0.68
CA ASN A 79 -10.57 -0.03 1.02
C ASN A 79 -9.36 0.66 0.39
N ALA A 80 -8.26 -0.05 0.15
CA ALA A 80 -7.14 0.47 -0.63
C ALA A 80 -7.57 0.74 -2.08
N GLU A 81 -8.27 -0.22 -2.70
CA GLU A 81 -8.78 -0.11 -4.07
C GLU A 81 -9.84 0.99 -4.19
N LEU A 82 -10.79 1.03 -3.25
CA LEU A 82 -11.79 2.09 -3.18
C LEU A 82 -11.14 3.47 -3.06
N PHE A 83 -10.06 3.60 -2.27
CA PHE A 83 -9.36 4.88 -2.14
C PHE A 83 -8.72 5.32 -3.45
N VAL A 84 -8.06 4.42 -4.20
CA VAL A 84 -7.48 4.75 -5.51
C VAL A 84 -8.56 5.28 -6.45
N VAL A 85 -9.69 4.57 -6.55
CA VAL A 85 -10.80 5.02 -7.41
C VAL A 85 -11.37 6.35 -6.91
N ALA A 86 -11.60 6.48 -5.61
CA ALA A 86 -12.11 7.71 -5.01
C ALA A 86 -11.16 8.90 -5.22
N HIS A 87 -9.85 8.68 -5.25
CA HIS A 87 -8.83 9.69 -5.52
C HIS A 87 -8.96 10.23 -6.95
N GLU A 88 -9.05 9.36 -7.96
CA GLU A 88 -9.25 9.78 -9.35
C GLU A 88 -10.58 10.53 -9.54
N TYR A 89 -11.66 10.05 -8.90
CA TYR A 89 -12.94 10.78 -8.89
C TYR A 89 -12.83 12.14 -8.19
N SER A 90 -11.98 12.26 -7.18
CA SER A 90 -11.77 13.52 -6.48
C SER A 90 -11.10 14.56 -7.37
N HIS A 91 -10.15 14.17 -8.24
CA HIS A 91 -9.63 15.08 -9.27
C HIS A 91 -10.72 15.61 -10.19
N ILE A 92 -11.67 14.78 -10.60
CA ILE A 92 -12.81 15.20 -11.42
C ILE A 92 -13.71 16.17 -10.65
N ILE A 93 -14.12 15.80 -9.44
CA ILE A 93 -15.07 16.57 -8.63
C ILE A 93 -14.51 17.94 -8.24
N LEU A 94 -13.22 18.00 -7.91
CA LEU A 94 -12.55 19.24 -7.51
C LEU A 94 -12.14 20.11 -8.72
N GLY A 95 -12.37 19.64 -9.95
CA GLY A 95 -12.03 20.37 -11.16
C GLY A 95 -10.53 20.42 -11.46
N HIS A 96 -9.74 19.49 -10.91
CA HIS A 96 -8.31 19.35 -11.19
C HIS A 96 -8.02 18.78 -12.59
N LEU A 97 -9.01 18.61 -13.47
CA LEU A 97 -8.83 18.12 -14.84
C LEU A 97 -9.28 19.18 -15.85
N SER A 98 -8.82 20.41 -15.66
CA SER A 98 -9.20 21.53 -16.51
C SER A 98 -8.69 21.33 -17.95
N PRO A 99 -9.40 21.79 -18.99
CA PRO A 99 -8.91 21.75 -20.37
C PRO A 99 -7.55 22.44 -20.58
N ASN A 100 -7.16 23.34 -19.67
CA ASN A 100 -5.90 24.08 -19.72
C ASN A 100 -4.76 23.40 -18.95
N GLN A 101 -4.95 22.16 -18.47
CA GLN A 101 -3.93 21.48 -17.69
C GLN A 101 -2.69 21.18 -18.53
N ALA A 102 -1.53 21.25 -17.91
CA ALA A 102 -0.29 20.81 -18.53
C ALA A 102 -0.25 19.28 -18.61
N PHE A 103 0.18 18.76 -19.75
CA PHE A 103 0.43 17.33 -19.94
C PHE A 103 1.91 17.07 -20.15
N SER A 104 2.45 16.08 -19.46
CA SER A 104 3.75 15.50 -19.77
C SER A 104 3.56 14.35 -20.77
N ARG A 105 4.48 14.25 -21.74
CA ARG A 105 4.51 13.13 -22.68
C ARG A 105 5.51 12.11 -22.19
N ARG A 106 5.05 10.88 -21.98
CA ARG A 106 5.90 9.75 -21.57
C ARG A 106 5.82 8.65 -22.62
N PHE A 107 6.96 8.27 -23.17
CA PHE A 107 7.03 7.13 -24.08
C PHE A 107 7.03 5.84 -23.28
N LEU A 108 6.08 4.94 -23.55
CA LEU A 108 6.03 3.60 -22.97
C LEU A 108 6.97 2.66 -23.74
N HIS A 109 6.96 2.76 -25.08
CA HIS A 109 7.88 2.12 -26.02
C HIS A 109 8.11 3.05 -27.23
N THR A 110 8.94 2.62 -28.19
CA THR A 110 9.22 3.36 -29.44
C THR A 110 7.96 3.86 -30.14
N ASP A 111 6.85 3.10 -30.07
CA ASP A 111 5.62 3.40 -30.80
C ASP A 111 4.41 3.72 -29.90
N SER A 112 4.59 3.88 -28.59
CA SER A 112 3.48 4.17 -27.67
C SER A 112 3.78 5.35 -26.74
N MET A 113 2.85 6.30 -26.72
CA MET A 113 2.93 7.52 -25.93
C MET A 113 1.76 7.59 -24.95
N LEU A 114 2.08 7.92 -23.71
CA LEU A 114 1.12 8.21 -22.65
C LEU A 114 1.18 9.71 -22.35
N TYR A 115 0.00 10.33 -22.24
CA TYR A 115 -0.13 11.68 -21.72
C TYR A 115 -0.40 11.58 -20.23
N GLU A 116 0.51 12.12 -19.43
CA GLU A 116 0.40 12.22 -17.99
C GLU A 116 -0.09 13.63 -17.65
N VAL A 117 -1.22 13.72 -16.93
CA VAL A 117 -1.72 15.01 -16.44
C VAL A 117 -0.83 15.45 -15.29
N ILE A 118 -0.30 16.68 -15.35
CA ILE A 118 0.52 17.21 -14.28
C ILE A 118 -0.39 17.78 -13.19
N MET A 119 -0.33 17.19 -12.01
CA MET A 119 -0.96 17.68 -10.79
C MET A 119 0.06 18.42 -9.94
N SER A 120 -0.37 19.46 -9.23
CA SER A 120 0.41 20.05 -8.14
C SER A 120 0.21 19.25 -6.85
N TRP A 121 1.14 19.39 -5.91
CA TRP A 121 1.00 18.75 -4.59
C TRP A 121 -0.30 19.15 -3.88
N ASN A 122 -0.74 20.40 -4.05
CA ASN A 122 -1.98 20.86 -3.43
C ASN A 122 -3.21 20.15 -4.00
N GLU A 123 -3.22 19.87 -5.31
CA GLU A 123 -4.28 19.11 -5.98
C GLU A 123 -4.26 17.64 -5.57
N GLU A 124 -3.08 17.02 -5.45
CA GLU A 124 -2.93 15.64 -4.93
C GLU A 124 -3.45 15.54 -3.49
N PHE A 125 -3.10 16.49 -2.63
CA PHE A 125 -3.52 16.51 -1.22
C PHE A 125 -5.02 16.77 -1.05
N SER A 126 -5.62 17.67 -1.84
CA SER A 126 -7.07 17.90 -1.77
C SER A 126 -7.85 16.72 -2.36
N ALA A 127 -7.33 16.05 -3.39
CA ALA A 127 -7.91 14.81 -3.91
C ALA A 127 -7.84 13.68 -2.89
N ASP A 128 -6.71 13.51 -2.19
CA ASP A 128 -6.56 12.58 -1.06
C ASP A 128 -7.58 12.82 0.05
N GLU A 129 -7.78 14.09 0.43
CA GLU A 129 -8.72 14.45 1.49
C GLU A 129 -10.18 14.11 1.11
N LEU A 130 -10.59 14.40 -0.12
CA LEU A 130 -11.93 14.07 -0.59
C LEU A 130 -12.10 12.55 -0.74
N ALA A 131 -11.09 11.83 -1.24
CA ALA A 131 -11.08 10.38 -1.33
C ALA A 131 -11.26 9.71 0.04
N LEU A 132 -10.54 10.20 1.06
CA LEU A 132 -10.69 9.76 2.44
C LEU A 132 -12.15 9.91 2.92
N LYS A 133 -12.79 11.04 2.65
CA LYS A 133 -14.19 11.30 3.02
C LYS A 133 -15.15 10.34 2.31
N ILE A 134 -14.91 10.03 1.03
CA ILE A 134 -15.70 9.06 0.25
C ILE A 134 -15.58 7.65 0.86
N VAL A 135 -14.36 7.20 1.15
CA VAL A 135 -14.11 5.91 1.81
C VAL A 135 -14.79 5.86 3.18
N PHE A 136 -14.77 6.96 3.93
CA PHE A 136 -15.42 7.05 5.25
C PHE A 136 -16.94 6.98 5.15
N ALA A 137 -17.54 7.68 4.18
CA ALA A 137 -18.97 7.61 3.93
C ALA A 137 -19.40 6.19 3.54
N HIS A 138 -18.62 5.52 2.68
CA HIS A 138 -18.86 4.11 2.33
C HIS A 138 -18.74 3.17 3.54
N SER A 139 -17.67 3.33 4.33
CA SER A 139 -17.37 2.48 5.50
C SER A 139 -18.40 2.61 6.63
N GLN A 140 -19.05 3.77 6.75
CA GLN A 140 -20.16 3.98 7.70
C GLN A 140 -21.41 3.19 7.29
N ASN A 141 -21.70 3.11 5.98
CA ASN A 141 -22.86 2.39 5.46
C ASN A 141 -22.69 0.86 5.53
N ASP A 142 -21.46 0.35 5.38
CA ASP A 142 -21.17 -1.10 5.34
C ASP A 142 -20.94 -1.75 6.72
N ARG A 143 -21.19 -1.03 7.83
CA ARG A 143 -21.01 -1.49 9.23
C ARG A 143 -19.60 -2.00 9.60
N LYS A 144 -18.62 -1.92 8.70
CA LYS A 144 -17.19 -2.24 8.92
C LYS A 144 -16.50 -1.19 9.81
N GLY A 145 -17.02 0.03 9.80
CA GLY A 145 -16.52 1.15 10.61
C GLY A 145 -15.39 1.92 9.93
N VAL A 146 -15.30 3.22 10.21
CA VAL A 146 -14.35 4.15 9.56
C VAL A 146 -12.88 3.78 9.77
N PHE A 147 -12.55 3.11 10.88
CA PHE A 147 -11.18 2.67 11.16
C PHE A 147 -10.72 1.59 10.19
N ALA A 148 -11.59 0.65 9.84
CA ALA A 148 -11.30 -0.37 8.83
C ALA A 148 -11.02 0.26 7.46
N GLY A 149 -11.81 1.28 7.08
CA GLY A 149 -11.61 2.07 5.87
C GLY A 149 -10.23 2.72 5.83
N TYR A 150 -9.84 3.38 6.93
CA TYR A 150 -8.54 4.02 7.02
C TYR A 150 -7.36 3.04 6.96
N LEU A 151 -7.45 1.85 7.58
CA LEU A 151 -6.34 0.88 7.56
C LEU A 151 -6.00 0.39 6.15
N GLY A 152 -6.99 0.31 5.25
CA GLY A 152 -6.74 -0.01 3.83
C GLY A 152 -5.96 1.09 3.13
N ILE A 153 -6.33 2.36 3.38
CA ILE A 153 -5.60 3.54 2.87
C ILE A 153 -4.16 3.53 3.38
N GLU A 154 -3.95 3.27 4.67
CA GLU A 154 -2.62 3.19 5.26
C GLU A 154 -1.79 2.05 4.63
N LEU A 155 -2.40 0.88 4.39
CA LEU A 155 -1.74 -0.22 3.69
C LEU A 155 -1.27 0.17 2.29
N LEU A 156 -2.10 0.90 1.53
CA LEU A 156 -1.75 1.37 0.19
C LEU A 156 -0.49 2.24 0.22
N PHE A 157 -0.49 3.29 1.04
CA PHE A 157 0.64 4.21 1.12
C PHE A 157 1.90 3.56 1.68
N VAL A 158 1.78 2.59 2.58
CA VAL A 158 2.93 1.79 3.04
C VAL A 158 3.50 0.94 1.90
N CYS A 159 2.67 0.37 1.03
CA CYS A 159 3.16 -0.35 -0.15
C CYS A 159 3.90 0.60 -1.10
N PHE A 160 3.37 1.80 -1.35
CA PHE A 160 4.04 2.80 -2.18
C PHE A 160 5.35 3.30 -1.57
N ASP A 161 5.39 3.60 -0.27
CA ASP A 161 6.60 4.02 0.43
C ASP A 161 7.71 2.94 0.38
N ILE A 162 7.34 1.65 0.49
CA ILE A 162 8.29 0.55 0.28
C ILE A 162 8.82 0.55 -1.16
N ILE A 163 7.95 0.74 -2.15
CA ILE A 163 8.36 0.79 -3.56
C ILE A 163 9.29 1.97 -3.81
N GLU A 164 8.93 3.16 -3.34
CA GLU A 164 9.73 4.37 -3.45
C GLU A 164 11.14 4.17 -2.85
N LYS A 165 11.23 3.57 -1.65
CA LYS A 165 12.51 3.27 -0.99
C LYS A 165 13.35 2.23 -1.72
N VAL A 166 12.74 1.17 -2.25
CA VAL A 166 13.47 0.13 -3.00
C VAL A 166 13.96 0.67 -4.35
N CYS A 167 13.15 1.48 -5.03
CA CYS A 167 13.47 2.08 -6.31
C CYS A 167 14.26 3.40 -6.22
N ASN A 168 14.54 3.89 -5.01
CA ASN A 168 15.19 5.17 -4.77
C ASN A 168 14.47 6.35 -5.49
N VAL A 169 13.14 6.32 -5.46
CA VAL A 169 12.29 7.37 -6.07
C VAL A 169 12.45 8.65 -5.27
N MET A 170 12.69 9.75 -5.98
CA MET A 170 12.73 11.09 -5.40
C MET A 170 11.40 11.80 -5.62
N SER A 171 11.02 12.64 -4.66
CA SER A 171 9.85 13.50 -4.80
C SER A 171 9.99 14.36 -6.07
N SER A 172 8.93 14.44 -6.87
CA SER A 172 8.84 15.41 -7.96
C SER A 172 7.97 16.59 -7.53
N GLU A 173 7.98 17.67 -8.30
CA GLU A 173 7.05 18.79 -8.11
C GLU A 173 5.58 18.39 -8.38
N THR A 174 5.38 17.24 -9.04
CA THR A 174 4.07 16.80 -9.54
C THR A 174 3.44 15.70 -8.72
N HIS A 175 4.25 14.93 -7.98
CA HIS A 175 3.77 13.82 -7.17
C HIS A 175 4.52 13.80 -5.82
N PRO A 176 3.83 14.14 -4.72
CA PRO A 176 4.42 14.02 -3.39
C PRO A 176 4.63 12.54 -3.05
N LEU A 177 5.71 12.26 -2.31
CA LEU A 177 6.03 10.91 -1.83
C LEU A 177 4.89 10.34 -0.96
N ALA A 178 4.73 9.03 -0.98
CA ALA A 178 3.69 8.32 -0.24
C ALA A 178 3.68 8.67 1.26
N ASN A 179 4.85 8.81 1.87
CA ASN A 179 4.99 9.17 3.28
C ASN A 179 4.47 10.59 3.59
N LEU A 180 4.58 11.55 2.66
CA LEU A 180 4.05 12.90 2.80
C LEU A 180 2.53 12.88 2.70
N ARG A 181 1.99 12.12 1.74
CA ARG A 181 0.55 11.97 1.51
C ARG A 181 -0.16 11.35 2.71
N ILE A 182 0.36 10.25 3.25
CA ILE A 182 -0.25 9.63 4.46
C ILE A 182 -0.14 10.54 5.69
N HIS A 183 0.95 11.29 5.84
CA HIS A 183 1.09 12.27 6.92
C HIS A 183 0.07 13.40 6.79
N ASN A 184 -0.20 13.88 5.57
CA ASN A 184 -1.26 14.85 5.31
C ASN A 184 -2.64 14.29 5.67
N LEU A 185 -2.95 13.06 5.23
CA LEU A 185 -4.20 12.38 5.56
C LEU A 185 -4.40 12.22 7.08
N ARG A 186 -3.36 11.89 7.83
CA ARG A 186 -3.41 11.81 9.31
C ARG A 186 -3.73 13.17 9.95
N LYS A 187 -3.30 14.29 9.37
CA LYS A 187 -3.72 15.62 9.82
C LYS A 187 -5.19 15.86 9.51
N CYS A 188 -5.65 15.52 8.31
CA CYS A 188 -7.06 15.62 7.94
C CYS A 188 -7.94 14.79 8.87
N LEU A 189 -7.52 13.57 9.24
CA LEU A 189 -8.23 12.70 10.18
C LEU A 189 -8.46 13.36 11.55
N LYS A 190 -7.44 14.05 12.09
CA LYS A 190 -7.54 14.75 13.37
C LYS A 190 -8.58 15.86 13.33
N ASN A 191 -8.83 16.45 12.16
CA ASN A 191 -9.84 17.48 11.98
C ASN A 191 -11.25 16.89 11.76
N ILE A 192 -11.35 15.69 11.20
CA ILE A 192 -12.62 15.03 10.87
C ILE A 192 -13.19 14.25 12.08
N LEU A 193 -12.33 13.63 12.89
CA LEU A 193 -12.74 12.80 14.02
C LEU A 193 -12.64 13.57 15.35
N PRO A 194 -13.67 13.53 16.22
CA PRO A 194 -13.62 14.19 17.52
C PRO A 194 -12.54 13.60 18.45
N GLU A 195 -12.00 14.41 19.37
CA GLU A 195 -10.86 14.08 20.25
C GLU A 195 -11.07 12.80 21.09
N GLN A 196 -12.32 12.39 21.33
CA GLN A 196 -12.70 11.19 22.07
C GLN A 196 -12.32 9.84 21.40
N HIS A 197 -11.59 9.86 20.29
CA HIS A 197 -11.11 8.69 19.55
C HIS A 197 -9.59 8.45 19.69
N GLU A 198 -9.00 8.64 20.87
CA GLU A 198 -7.56 8.36 21.11
C GLU A 198 -7.11 6.98 20.60
N THR A 199 -7.95 5.95 20.78
CA THR A 199 -7.67 4.59 20.31
C THR A 199 -7.59 4.46 18.78
N PHE A 200 -8.29 5.32 18.03
CA PHE A 200 -8.19 5.39 16.57
C PHE A 200 -6.82 5.92 16.17
N PHE A 201 -6.41 7.04 16.76
CA PHE A 201 -5.13 7.67 16.45
C PHE A 201 -3.95 6.79 16.87
N ASP A 202 -4.05 6.12 18.02
CA ASP A 202 -3.09 5.11 18.45
C ASP A 202 -2.98 3.96 17.45
N GLY A 203 -4.09 3.58 16.80
CA GLY A 203 -4.12 2.53 15.78
C GLY A 203 -3.66 2.97 14.39
N SER A 204 -3.71 4.27 14.08
CA SER A 204 -3.58 4.82 12.71
C SER A 204 -2.16 4.83 12.11
N GLU A 205 -1.20 4.28 12.85
CA GLU A 205 0.21 4.16 12.47
C GLU A 205 0.67 2.70 12.50
N ILE A 206 -0.22 1.76 12.83
CA ILE A 206 0.19 0.37 13.06
C ILE A 206 0.61 -0.33 11.77
N ILE A 207 -0.01 0.02 10.65
CA ILE A 207 0.31 -0.58 9.35
C ILE A 207 1.67 -0.04 8.86
N GLU A 208 1.93 1.25 9.06
CA GLU A 208 3.26 1.83 8.81
C GLU A 208 4.32 1.18 9.69
N GLU A 209 4.07 1.02 10.99
CA GLU A 209 5.01 0.38 11.90
C GLU A 209 5.35 -1.05 11.44
N ILE A 210 4.34 -1.82 11.02
CA ILE A 210 4.52 -3.16 10.46
C ILE A 210 5.37 -3.11 9.18
N GLY A 211 5.04 -2.24 8.23
CA GLY A 211 5.73 -2.13 6.95
C GLY A 211 7.20 -1.75 7.11
N LEU A 212 7.48 -0.73 7.93
CA LEU A 212 8.84 -0.29 8.23
C LEU A 212 9.64 -1.37 8.97
N TYR A 213 9.03 -2.06 9.92
CA TYR A 213 9.69 -3.16 10.62
C TYR A 213 10.10 -4.27 9.63
N LEU A 214 9.17 -4.71 8.77
CA LEU A 214 9.44 -5.75 7.78
C LEU A 214 10.52 -5.32 6.78
N LEU A 215 10.46 -4.09 6.28
CA LEU A 215 11.48 -3.58 5.36
C LEU A 215 12.86 -3.50 6.02
N ASN A 216 12.96 -2.89 7.21
CA ASN A 216 14.24 -2.72 7.90
C ASN A 216 14.86 -4.04 8.34
N THR A 217 14.06 -4.98 8.82
CA THR A 217 14.54 -6.30 9.27
C THR A 217 15.09 -7.12 8.11
N ASN A 218 14.54 -6.94 6.91
CA ASN A 218 14.89 -7.73 5.73
C ASN A 218 15.69 -6.93 4.69
N LYS A 219 16.13 -5.71 5.03
CA LYS A 219 16.71 -4.73 4.09
C LYS A 219 17.85 -5.34 3.28
N GLU A 220 18.92 -5.73 3.94
CA GLU A 220 20.12 -6.29 3.29
C GLU A 220 19.78 -7.50 2.41
N THR A 221 18.93 -8.40 2.90
CA THR A 221 18.48 -9.59 2.14
C THR A 221 17.73 -9.20 0.87
N VAL A 222 16.81 -8.23 0.94
CA VAL A 222 16.04 -7.77 -0.22
C VAL A 222 16.96 -7.11 -1.24
N TYR A 223 17.80 -6.16 -0.83
CA TYR A 223 18.70 -5.47 -1.75
C TYR A 223 19.71 -6.43 -2.40
N ASP A 224 20.29 -7.36 -1.64
CA ASP A 224 21.20 -8.38 -2.17
C ASP A 224 20.54 -9.29 -3.21
N LEU A 225 19.31 -9.75 -2.93
CA LEU A 225 18.57 -10.62 -3.85
C LEU A 225 18.17 -9.89 -5.12
N LEU A 226 17.64 -8.67 -5.00
CA LEU A 226 17.24 -7.87 -6.16
C LEU A 226 18.45 -7.51 -7.02
N HIS A 227 19.58 -7.13 -6.42
CA HIS A 227 20.79 -6.84 -7.16
C HIS A 227 21.31 -8.07 -7.93
N LYS A 228 21.32 -9.26 -7.30
CA LYS A 228 21.72 -10.51 -7.97
C LYS A 228 20.79 -10.89 -9.12
N LEU A 229 19.47 -10.81 -8.91
CA LEU A 229 18.48 -11.21 -9.90
C LEU A 229 18.46 -10.26 -11.11
N LEU A 230 18.49 -8.95 -10.86
CA LEU A 230 18.48 -7.95 -11.93
C LEU A 230 19.78 -8.01 -12.76
N ARG A 231 20.93 -8.26 -12.14
CA ARG A 231 22.20 -8.42 -12.87
C ARG A 231 22.18 -9.63 -13.82
N ASN A 232 21.57 -10.74 -13.40
CA ASN A 232 21.47 -11.96 -14.21
C ASN A 232 20.48 -11.83 -15.38
N SER A 233 19.44 -10.98 -15.25
CA SER A 233 18.56 -10.67 -16.39
C SER A 233 19.23 -9.83 -17.48
N TYR A 234 20.23 -9.00 -17.12
CA TYR A 234 21.00 -8.23 -18.12
C TYR A 234 22.04 -9.09 -18.86
N THR A 235 22.63 -10.10 -18.21
CA THR A 235 23.63 -10.97 -18.85
C THR A 235 23.00 -12.03 -19.78
N SER A 236 21.79 -12.49 -19.48
CA SER A 236 21.03 -13.42 -20.33
C SER A 236 20.47 -12.78 -21.61
N ASN A 237 20.14 -11.49 -21.58
CA ASN A 237 19.67 -10.76 -22.78
C ASN A 237 20.81 -10.32 -23.72
N ASN A 238 22.06 -10.25 -23.24
CA ASN A 238 23.22 -9.92 -24.08
C ASN A 238 23.95 -11.15 -24.67
N SER A 239 23.48 -12.37 -24.36
CA SER A 239 24.05 -13.62 -24.90
C SER A 239 23.25 -14.21 -26.07
N THR A 240 22.20 -13.52 -26.53
CA THR A 240 21.37 -13.92 -27.70
C THR A 240 21.54 -13.03 -28.93
N SER A 241 22.50 -12.10 -28.94
CA SER A 241 22.86 -11.31 -30.13
C SER A 241 24.23 -11.70 -30.68
N VAL A 242 24.40 -12.94 -31.14
CA VAL A 242 25.51 -13.33 -32.01
C VAL A 242 25.00 -14.34 -33.05
N HIS A 243 25.27 -14.02 -34.32
CA HIS A 243 25.02 -14.77 -35.57
C HIS A 243 23.60 -14.76 -36.14
N ILE A 244 23.34 -13.77 -37.00
CA ILE A 244 22.78 -14.04 -38.33
C ILE A 244 23.80 -13.50 -39.32
N ASP A 245 24.33 -14.42 -40.13
CA ASP A 245 25.27 -14.17 -41.24
C ASP A 245 24.63 -13.36 -42.37
#